data_AF-A0A9E4YGI1-F1
#
_entry.id   AF-A0A9E4YGI1-F1
#
_cell.length_a   1.000
_cell.length_b   1.000
_cell.length_c   1.000
_cell.angle_alpha   90.00
_cell.angle_beta   90.00
_cell.angle_gamma   90.00
#
_symmetry.space_group_name_H-M   'P 1'
#
loop_
_entity.id
_entity.type
_entity.pdbx_description
1 polymer ?
#
loop_
_entity_poly.entity_id
_entity_poly.type
_entity_poly.pdbx_seq_one_letter_code
_entity_poly.pdbx_strand_id
1 'polypeptide(L)'
;MVIAASSFVVRPGPALADANEVSISPGAIEVAPGGAVTVQLVADPPVGTLSIWAIDVVFDPDVVTTSSRDCDTLDPPADSTMIGLCVVEDEDGDGVVETLTVLGGLVFNDGSGGLKERTVLADITFTIVGSPGACTDLRLRVRIHADEEGETDPLLFDGIICVEQDAPPSGTAVPHTPAPRTSEPTPTGGGGPTLPSLGGVGGGTDSAGETAGSGETPTNGGETPAGGTQGVSPSDPASQTQRPGESGEEGGGDSALIWALIIMAGLIAAGGVAWAVVRRRGAGSGPEGGPSAG
;
A
#
# COMPACT_ATOMS: atom_id res chain seq x y z
N MET A 1 10.66 37.25 8.30
CA MET A 1 9.77 36.20 8.83
C MET A 1 10.02 34.97 7.99
N VAL A 2 10.76 34.00 8.52
CA VAL A 2 11.14 32.75 7.85
C VAL A 2 10.35 31.65 8.54
N ILE A 3 9.49 30.95 7.80
CA ILE A 3 8.74 29.80 8.31
C ILE A 3 9.64 28.58 8.07
N ALA A 4 10.25 28.07 9.13
CA ALA A 4 10.98 26.81 9.08
C ALA A 4 9.96 25.66 9.14
N ALA A 5 9.86 24.89 8.05
CA ALA A 5 9.09 23.66 8.03
C ALA A 5 9.90 22.58 8.77
N SER A 6 9.41 22.15 9.92
CA SER A 6 9.96 21.03 10.67
C SER A 6 9.41 19.73 10.08
N SER A 7 10.25 18.97 9.37
CA SER A 7 9.96 17.59 9.00
C SER A 7 10.05 16.71 10.25
N PHE A 8 8.92 16.21 10.73
CA PHE A 8 8.86 15.28 11.85
C PHE A 8 9.08 13.86 11.30
N VAL A 9 10.23 13.26 11.58
CA VAL A 9 10.44 11.83 11.33
C VAL A 9 9.83 11.08 12.53
N VAL A 10 8.59 10.63 12.38
CA VAL A 10 7.98 9.70 13.33
C VAL A 10 8.70 8.37 13.18
N ARG A 11 9.52 8.01 14.18
CA ARG A 11 10.00 6.63 14.32
C ARG A 11 8.99 5.89 15.19
N PRO A 12 8.17 4.99 14.64
CA PRO A 12 7.33 4.14 15.47
C PRO A 12 8.22 3.26 16.35
N GLY A 13 8.05 3.38 17.67
CA GLY A 13 8.58 2.39 18.62
C GLY A 13 7.70 1.13 18.58
N PRO A 14 8.21 -0.03 19.01
CA PRO A 14 7.45 -1.28 18.96
C PRO A 14 6.37 -1.26 20.04
N ALA A 15 5.13 -0.99 19.65
CA ALA A 15 3.96 -1.30 20.45
C ALA A 15 3.59 -2.76 20.13
N LEU A 16 3.98 -3.68 21.03
CA LEU A 16 3.46 -5.05 21.03
C LEU A 16 2.04 -5.01 21.58
N ALA A 17 1.05 -4.85 20.70
CA ALA A 17 -0.36 -5.04 20.98
C ALA A 17 -1.08 -5.40 19.69
N ASP A 18 -1.60 -6.63 19.59
CA ASP A 18 -2.88 -7.01 18.97
C ASP A 18 -3.37 -6.19 17.76
N ALA A 19 -2.48 -5.79 16.85
CA ALA A 19 -2.88 -5.05 15.67
C ALA A 19 -3.51 -6.08 14.73
N ASN A 20 -4.82 -5.98 14.55
CA ASN A 20 -5.52 -6.53 13.41
C ASN A 20 -5.77 -5.35 12.48
N GLU A 21 -4.82 -5.08 11.59
CA GLU A 21 -4.76 -3.87 10.79
C GLU A 21 -4.58 -4.20 9.30
N VAL A 22 -5.25 -3.42 8.46
CA VAL A 22 -4.95 -3.31 7.04
C VAL A 22 -4.68 -1.84 6.70
N SER A 23 -3.57 -1.56 6.02
CA SER A 23 -3.16 -0.20 5.70
C SER A 23 -2.54 -0.06 4.31
N ILE A 24 -2.65 1.15 3.74
CA ILE A 24 -1.91 1.56 2.55
C ILE A 24 -0.55 2.15 2.95
N SER A 25 0.53 1.71 2.29
CA SER A 25 1.90 2.20 2.52
C SER A 25 2.61 2.56 1.21
N PRO A 26 3.14 3.78 1.05
CA PRO A 26 3.02 4.91 1.96
C PRO A 26 1.58 5.43 2.04
N GLY A 27 1.15 5.89 3.22
CA GLY A 27 -0.22 6.39 3.42
C GLY A 27 -0.51 7.73 2.73
N ALA A 28 0.52 8.48 2.30
CA ALA A 28 0.35 9.70 1.51
C ALA A 28 1.53 9.86 0.53
N ILE A 29 1.23 10.24 -0.71
CA ILE A 29 2.24 10.44 -1.75
C ILE A 29 1.83 11.52 -2.75
N GLU A 30 2.82 12.31 -3.19
CA GLU A 30 2.70 13.26 -4.29
C GLU A 30 3.43 12.71 -5.52
N VAL A 31 2.82 12.82 -6.69
CA VAL A 31 3.32 12.25 -7.95
C VAL A 31 3.16 13.26 -9.08
N ALA A 32 4.19 13.40 -9.92
CA ALA A 32 4.15 14.27 -11.08
C ALA A 32 3.01 13.91 -12.06
N PRO A 33 2.40 14.88 -12.76
CA PRO A 33 1.38 14.62 -13.78
C PRO A 33 1.85 13.62 -14.84
N GLY A 34 1.02 12.61 -15.13
CA GLY A 34 1.35 11.53 -16.08
C GLY A 34 2.36 10.50 -15.56
N GLY A 35 2.81 10.62 -14.31
CA GLY A 35 3.66 9.64 -13.64
C GLY A 35 2.91 8.37 -13.21
N ALA A 36 3.63 7.46 -12.58
CA ALA A 36 3.07 6.28 -11.94
C ALA A 36 3.66 6.10 -10.54
N VAL A 37 2.90 5.47 -9.66
CA VAL A 37 3.29 5.23 -8.26
C VAL A 37 2.85 3.86 -7.82
N THR A 38 3.71 3.17 -7.05
CA THR A 38 3.37 1.90 -6.43
C THR A 38 3.12 2.11 -4.94
N VAL A 39 1.97 1.65 -4.47
CA VAL A 39 1.59 1.59 -3.06
C VAL A 39 1.45 0.13 -2.64
N GLN A 40 1.62 -0.14 -1.36
CA GLN A 40 1.55 -1.48 -0.79
C GLN A 40 0.27 -1.58 0.02
N LEU A 41 -0.52 -2.62 -0.23
CA LEU A 41 -1.56 -3.06 0.69
C LEU A 41 -0.91 -3.96 1.73
N VAL A 42 -0.86 -3.50 2.98
CA VAL A 42 -0.17 -4.20 4.07
C VAL A 42 -1.20 -4.68 5.08
N ALA A 43 -1.10 -5.95 5.45
CA ALA A 43 -1.79 -6.48 6.62
C ALA A 43 -0.81 -6.62 7.77
N ASP A 44 -1.21 -6.20 8.95
CA ASP A 44 -0.54 -6.49 10.22
C ASP A 44 -1.54 -7.33 11.03
N PRO A 45 -1.50 -8.67 10.91
CA PRO A 45 -2.44 -9.55 11.60
C PRO A 45 -2.02 -9.76 13.05
N PRO A 46 -2.97 -9.96 13.99
CA PRO A 46 -2.61 -10.37 15.33
C PRO A 46 -2.04 -11.79 15.24
N VAL A 47 -1.07 -12.09 16.10
CA VAL A 47 -0.33 -13.37 16.16
C VAL A 47 -1.17 -14.59 15.70
N GLY A 48 -0.94 -15.05 14.47
CA GLY A 48 -1.39 -16.38 14.02
C GLY A 48 -2.55 -16.49 13.03
N THR A 49 -3.11 -15.42 12.46
CA THR A 49 -4.54 -15.51 12.09
C THR A 49 -4.85 -15.32 10.60
N LEU A 50 -4.40 -14.27 9.91
CA LEU A 50 -4.95 -13.94 8.57
C LEU A 50 -4.70 -15.02 7.51
N SER A 51 -5.74 -15.79 7.18
CA SER A 51 -5.69 -16.94 6.27
C SER A 51 -6.37 -16.68 4.93
N ILE A 52 -7.42 -15.84 4.91
CA ILE A 52 -8.18 -15.50 3.70
C ILE A 52 -8.52 -14.01 3.73
N TRP A 53 -8.38 -13.34 2.59
CA TRP A 53 -8.74 -11.93 2.44
C TRP A 53 -9.39 -11.62 1.09
N ALA A 54 -10.25 -10.61 1.11
CA ALA A 54 -10.81 -9.92 -0.03
C ALA A 54 -10.98 -8.45 0.37
N ILE A 55 -10.09 -7.58 -0.11
CA ILE A 55 -10.02 -6.18 0.30
C ILE A 55 -10.10 -5.31 -0.94
N ASP A 56 -11.09 -4.43 -0.97
CA ASP A 56 -11.23 -3.43 -2.02
C ASP A 56 -10.41 -2.19 -1.70
N VAL A 57 -9.77 -1.66 -2.73
CA VAL A 57 -9.17 -0.34 -2.76
C VAL A 57 -10.00 0.51 -3.72
N VAL A 58 -10.78 1.43 -3.17
CA VAL A 58 -11.64 2.34 -3.92
C VAL A 58 -10.90 3.66 -4.14
N PHE A 59 -10.89 4.15 -5.39
CA PHE A 59 -10.18 5.35 -5.79
C PHE A 59 -11.01 6.20 -6.76
N ASP A 60 -10.59 7.44 -7.00
CA ASP A 60 -11.19 8.34 -7.98
C ASP A 60 -10.54 8.12 -9.37
N PRO A 61 -11.28 7.59 -10.35
CA PRO A 61 -10.76 7.32 -11.69
C PRO A 61 -10.41 8.57 -12.49
N ASP A 62 -10.92 9.75 -12.10
CA ASP A 62 -10.54 11.02 -12.72
C ASP A 62 -9.13 11.47 -12.28
N VAL A 63 -8.59 10.89 -11.21
CA VAL A 63 -7.26 11.22 -10.67
C VAL A 63 -6.24 10.13 -11.02
N VAL A 64 -6.59 8.87 -10.82
CA VAL A 64 -5.70 7.72 -11.05
C VAL A 64 -6.41 6.60 -11.78
N THR A 65 -5.66 5.81 -12.53
CA THR A 65 -6.16 4.56 -13.12
C THR A 65 -5.23 3.41 -12.74
N THR A 66 -5.78 2.20 -12.66
CA THR A 66 -5.04 0.95 -12.48
C THR A 66 -5.72 -0.18 -13.26
N SER A 67 -5.05 -1.32 -13.39
CA SER A 67 -5.60 -2.54 -13.98
C SER A 67 -5.16 -3.76 -13.18
N SER A 68 -5.81 -4.91 -13.38
CA SER A 68 -5.38 -6.16 -12.74
C SER A 68 -3.92 -6.55 -13.04
N ARG A 69 -3.29 -6.01 -14.08
CA ARG A 69 -1.87 -6.25 -14.41
C ARG A 69 -0.92 -5.35 -13.66
N ASP A 70 -1.43 -4.25 -13.10
CA ASP A 70 -0.65 -3.28 -12.34
C ASP A 70 -0.67 -3.63 -10.84
N CYS A 71 -1.12 -4.83 -10.49
CA CYS A 71 -1.24 -5.32 -9.12
C CYS A 71 -0.54 -6.67 -9.00
N ASP A 72 0.57 -6.69 -8.26
CA ASP A 72 1.36 -7.87 -7.99
C ASP A 72 1.05 -8.33 -6.56
N THR A 73 0.48 -9.53 -6.42
CA THR A 73 0.14 -10.08 -5.10
C THR A 73 1.35 -10.65 -4.38
N LEU A 74 1.25 -10.79 -3.06
CA LEU A 74 2.22 -11.46 -2.20
C LEU A 74 2.76 -12.76 -2.83
N ASP A 75 4.07 -12.89 -2.88
CA ASP A 75 4.73 -14.16 -3.16
C ASP A 75 4.51 -15.13 -1.99
N PRO A 76 4.20 -16.42 -2.24
CA PRO A 76 4.01 -17.40 -1.18
C PRO A 76 5.26 -17.45 -0.28
N PRO A 77 5.10 -17.26 1.04
CA PRO A 77 6.12 -17.60 2.03
C PRO A 77 6.62 -19.03 1.84
N ALA A 78 7.86 -19.28 2.28
CA ALA A 78 8.41 -20.63 2.30
C ALA A 78 7.48 -21.59 3.06
N ASP A 79 7.39 -22.82 2.58
CA ASP A 79 6.56 -23.87 3.16
C ASP A 79 5.07 -23.52 3.24
N SER A 80 4.56 -22.69 2.33
CA SER A 80 3.14 -22.38 2.21
C SER A 80 2.59 -22.68 0.81
N THR A 81 1.28 -22.88 0.74
CA THR A 81 0.50 -22.82 -0.49
C THR A 81 -0.37 -21.58 -0.43
N MET A 82 -0.29 -20.74 -1.46
CA MET A 82 -0.99 -19.47 -1.53
C MET A 82 -1.67 -19.31 -2.88
N ILE A 83 -2.81 -18.62 -2.86
CA ILE A 83 -3.45 -18.07 -4.04
C ILE A 83 -3.62 -16.57 -3.82
N GLY A 84 -3.26 -15.78 -4.82
CA GLY A 84 -3.42 -14.34 -4.85
C GLY A 84 -3.98 -13.92 -6.20
N LEU A 85 -4.89 -12.95 -6.20
CA LEU A 85 -5.44 -12.36 -7.42
C LEU A 85 -5.82 -10.89 -7.17
N CYS A 86 -5.63 -10.05 -8.18
CA CYS A 86 -6.20 -8.71 -8.22
C CYS A 86 -7.28 -8.60 -9.30
N VAL A 87 -8.44 -8.06 -8.94
CA VAL A 87 -9.58 -7.86 -9.84
C VAL A 87 -9.94 -6.39 -9.85
N VAL A 88 -10.06 -5.80 -11.03
CA VAL A 88 -10.64 -4.47 -11.18
C VAL A 88 -12.12 -4.56 -11.49
N GLU A 89 -12.92 -3.71 -10.84
CA GLU A 89 -14.36 -3.68 -10.95
C GLU A 89 -14.83 -2.24 -11.23
N ASP A 90 -15.83 -2.16 -12.10
CA ASP A 90 -16.71 -1.01 -12.33
C ASP A 90 -17.98 -1.32 -11.52
N GLU A 91 -18.07 -0.78 -10.30
CA GLU A 91 -19.11 -1.17 -9.34
C GLU A 91 -20.49 -0.62 -9.73
N ASP A 92 -20.53 0.55 -10.40
CA ASP A 92 -21.77 1.21 -10.79
C ASP A 92 -22.20 0.95 -12.25
N GLY A 93 -21.32 0.37 -13.07
CA GLY A 93 -21.55 -0.06 -14.44
C GLY A 93 -21.49 1.08 -15.46
N ASP A 94 -20.83 2.19 -15.16
CA ASP A 94 -20.70 3.34 -16.05
C ASP A 94 -19.62 3.19 -17.13
N GLY A 95 -18.79 2.14 -17.01
CA GLY A 95 -17.68 1.80 -17.91
C GLY A 95 -16.32 2.35 -17.46
N VAL A 96 -16.25 2.95 -16.29
CA VAL A 96 -15.03 3.42 -15.63
C VAL A 96 -14.68 2.45 -14.50
N VAL A 97 -13.40 2.29 -14.20
CA VAL A 97 -12.94 1.40 -13.12
C VAL A 97 -12.54 2.26 -11.93
N GLU A 98 -13.19 2.04 -10.79
CA GLU A 98 -13.00 2.80 -9.55
C GLU A 98 -12.67 1.91 -8.36
N THR A 99 -12.67 0.58 -8.54
CA THR A 99 -12.36 -0.39 -7.48
C THR A 99 -11.36 -1.42 -7.95
N LEU A 100 -10.36 -1.70 -7.09
CA LEU A 100 -9.45 -2.82 -7.20
C LEU A 100 -9.60 -3.72 -5.98
N THR A 101 -10.04 -4.96 -6.17
CA THR A 101 -10.12 -5.98 -5.12
C THR A 101 -8.84 -6.82 -5.12
N VAL A 102 -8.15 -6.85 -3.98
CA VAL A 102 -7.04 -7.77 -3.69
C VAL A 102 -7.61 -8.99 -2.95
N LEU A 103 -7.52 -10.14 -3.59
CA LEU A 103 -8.00 -11.43 -3.09
C LEU A 103 -6.81 -12.32 -2.77
N GLY A 104 -6.91 -13.08 -1.70
CA GLY A 104 -5.97 -14.18 -1.50
C GLY A 104 -6.31 -15.09 -0.35
N GLY A 105 -5.54 -16.16 -0.27
CA GLY A 105 -5.59 -17.10 0.83
C GLY A 105 -4.32 -17.92 0.91
N LEU A 106 -3.95 -18.30 2.13
CA LEU A 106 -2.68 -18.97 2.41
C LEU A 106 -2.86 -20.05 3.49
N VAL A 107 -2.17 -21.18 3.29
CA VAL A 107 -2.07 -22.28 4.25
C VAL A 107 -0.61 -22.74 4.33
N PHE A 108 -0.08 -22.96 5.54
CA PHE A 108 1.25 -23.52 5.72
C PHE A 108 1.25 -25.06 5.65
N ASN A 109 2.36 -25.64 5.23
CA ASN A 109 2.54 -27.09 5.08
C ASN A 109 2.45 -27.84 6.43
N ASP A 110 2.68 -27.17 7.55
CA ASP A 110 2.49 -27.71 8.89
C ASP A 110 1.02 -27.76 9.33
N GLY A 111 0.11 -27.30 8.47
CA GLY A 111 -1.32 -27.22 8.71
C GLY A 111 -1.74 -25.99 9.52
N SER A 112 -0.80 -25.12 9.91
CA SER A 112 -1.15 -23.86 10.56
C SER A 112 -1.75 -22.88 9.56
N GLY A 113 -2.79 -22.18 10.00
CA GLY A 113 -3.39 -21.09 9.25
C GLY A 113 -2.55 -19.83 9.31
N GLY A 114 -2.56 -19.10 8.19
CA GLY A 114 -2.48 -17.65 8.20
C GLY A 114 -1.13 -16.96 8.44
N LEU A 115 -1.07 -15.73 7.94
CA LEU A 115 0.04 -14.81 8.10
C LEU A 115 0.16 -14.41 9.59
N LYS A 116 1.39 -14.49 10.11
CA LYS A 116 1.69 -14.27 11.54
C LYS A 116 2.43 -12.96 11.81
N GLU A 117 2.86 -12.31 10.74
CA GLU A 117 3.66 -11.10 10.77
C GLU A 117 3.09 -10.10 9.78
N ARG A 118 3.42 -8.83 9.99
CA ARG A 118 3.15 -7.77 9.03
C ARG A 118 3.65 -8.14 7.64
N THR A 119 2.73 -8.20 6.68
CA THR A 119 2.97 -8.73 5.35
C THR A 119 2.35 -7.81 4.29
N VAL A 120 3.09 -7.57 3.21
CA VAL A 120 2.55 -6.91 2.02
C VAL A 120 1.67 -7.91 1.28
N LEU A 121 0.36 -7.67 1.23
CA LEU A 121 -0.60 -8.52 0.52
C LEU A 121 -0.56 -8.31 -0.99
N ALA A 122 -0.30 -7.06 -1.43
CA ALA A 122 -0.11 -6.71 -2.82
C ALA A 122 0.66 -5.39 -2.97
N ASP A 123 1.45 -5.30 -4.04
CA ASP A 123 1.98 -4.05 -4.58
C ASP A 123 1.04 -3.58 -5.71
N ILE A 124 0.48 -2.38 -5.57
CA ILE A 124 -0.52 -1.81 -6.49
C ILE A 124 0.06 -0.57 -7.16
N THR A 125 0.13 -0.59 -8.47
CA THR A 125 0.62 0.54 -9.28
C THR A 125 -0.55 1.34 -9.86
N PHE A 126 -0.53 2.64 -9.57
CA PHE A 126 -1.47 3.63 -10.08
C PHE A 126 -0.78 4.53 -11.10
N THR A 127 -1.44 4.78 -12.22
CA THR A 127 -1.02 5.79 -13.21
C THR A 127 -1.81 7.07 -12.99
N ILE A 128 -1.12 8.21 -12.95
CA ILE A 128 -1.73 9.53 -12.76
C ILE A 128 -2.37 10.04 -14.05
N VAL A 129 -3.67 10.29 -14.01
CA VAL A 129 -4.44 10.87 -15.13
C VAL A 129 -5.07 12.22 -14.79
N GLY A 130 -5.14 12.55 -13.50
CA GLY A 130 -5.71 13.79 -13.00
C GLY A 130 -4.89 15.05 -13.31
N SER A 131 -5.54 16.19 -13.12
CA SER A 131 -4.91 17.51 -13.27
C SER A 131 -4.00 17.85 -12.08
N PRO A 132 -2.97 18.71 -12.26
CA PRO A 132 -2.13 19.17 -11.16
C PRO A 132 -2.94 19.70 -9.96
N GLY A 133 -2.63 19.21 -8.76
CA GLY A 133 -3.33 19.54 -7.51
C GLY A 133 -4.62 18.74 -7.24
N ALA A 134 -5.02 17.83 -8.13
CA ALA A 134 -6.07 16.85 -7.82
C ALA A 134 -5.54 15.79 -6.83
N CYS A 135 -6.42 15.26 -5.98
CA CYS A 135 -6.08 14.18 -5.05
C CYS A 135 -7.18 13.14 -5.04
N THR A 136 -6.80 11.88 -4.82
CA THR A 136 -7.72 10.77 -4.56
C THR A 136 -7.38 10.13 -3.23
N ASP A 137 -8.40 9.89 -2.41
CA ASP A 137 -8.28 8.95 -1.30
C ASP A 137 -8.21 7.52 -1.86
N LEU A 138 -7.44 6.67 -1.21
CA LEU A 138 -7.40 5.23 -1.43
C LEU A 138 -8.14 4.57 -0.27
N ARG A 139 -9.45 4.44 -0.41
CA ARG A 139 -10.33 3.96 0.65
C ARG A 139 -10.36 2.45 0.69
N LEU A 140 -10.07 1.87 1.85
CA LEU A 140 -10.13 0.43 2.05
C LEU A 140 -11.55 0.00 2.41
N ARG A 141 -12.00 -1.09 1.79
CA ARG A 141 -13.24 -1.79 2.19
C ARG A 141 -12.99 -3.28 2.26
N VAL A 142 -13.14 -3.85 3.44
CA VAL A 142 -13.01 -5.30 3.65
C VAL A 142 -14.29 -5.99 3.23
N ARG A 143 -14.18 -6.95 2.31
CA ARG A 143 -15.24 -7.90 1.96
C ARG A 143 -15.09 -9.20 2.74
N ILE A 144 -13.86 -9.68 2.88
CA ILE A 144 -13.49 -10.86 3.67
C ILE A 144 -12.16 -10.54 4.34
N HIS A 145 -12.07 -10.80 5.63
CA HIS A 145 -10.81 -10.84 6.36
C HIS A 145 -10.98 -11.91 7.42
N ALA A 146 -10.30 -13.04 7.28
CA ALA A 146 -10.62 -14.23 8.06
C ALA A 146 -9.38 -15.02 8.45
N ASP A 147 -9.48 -15.65 9.61
CA ASP A 147 -8.49 -16.51 10.20
C ASP A 147 -8.96 -17.96 10.34
N GLU A 148 -8.21 -18.76 11.10
CA GLU A 148 -8.57 -20.15 11.34
C GLU A 148 -9.81 -20.29 12.23
N GLU A 149 -10.15 -19.26 13.02
CA GLU A 149 -11.35 -19.20 13.85
C GLU A 149 -12.58 -18.63 13.13
N GLY A 150 -12.40 -17.83 12.08
CA GLY A 150 -13.48 -17.28 11.27
C GLY A 150 -13.23 -15.86 10.75
N GLU A 151 -14.30 -15.11 10.50
CA GLU A 151 -14.20 -13.73 10.03
C GLU A 151 -13.75 -12.80 11.17
N THR A 152 -12.90 -11.84 10.82
CA THR A 152 -12.31 -10.85 11.72
C THR A 152 -12.50 -9.44 11.17
N ASP A 153 -12.54 -8.46 12.06
CA ASP A 153 -12.73 -7.05 11.72
C ASP A 153 -11.41 -6.29 11.90
N PRO A 154 -10.62 -6.05 10.85
CA PRO A 154 -9.41 -5.27 10.96
C PRO A 154 -9.71 -3.77 11.04
N LEU A 155 -8.80 -3.02 11.69
CA LEU A 155 -8.73 -1.57 11.58
C LEU A 155 -8.19 -1.20 10.21
N LEU A 156 -8.82 -0.21 9.57
CA LEU A 156 -8.46 0.23 8.23
C LEU A 156 -7.80 1.59 8.25
N PHE A 157 -6.66 1.70 7.56
CA PHE A 157 -5.96 2.96 7.36
C PHE A 157 -5.83 3.24 5.86
N ASP A 158 -6.65 4.18 5.42
CA ASP A 158 -6.71 4.65 4.04
C ASP A 158 -5.41 5.37 3.63
N GLY A 159 -5.17 5.40 2.32
CA GLY A 159 -4.09 6.17 1.70
C GLY A 159 -4.59 7.43 0.99
N ILE A 160 -3.67 8.26 0.51
CA ILE A 160 -3.97 9.37 -0.41
C ILE A 160 -2.88 9.51 -1.47
N ILE A 161 -3.28 9.72 -2.72
CA ILE A 161 -2.40 10.10 -3.83
C ILE A 161 -2.80 11.50 -4.30
N CYS A 162 -1.84 12.42 -4.34
CA CYS A 162 -2.01 13.75 -4.90
C CYS A 162 -1.14 13.96 -6.14
N VAL A 163 -1.67 14.65 -7.14
CA VAL A 163 -0.93 15.09 -8.32
C VAL A 163 -0.14 16.34 -7.95
N GLU A 164 1.18 16.31 -8.12
CA GLU A 164 2.03 17.47 -7.88
C GLU A 164 1.49 18.69 -8.63
N GLN A 165 1.39 19.82 -7.93
CA GLN A 165 1.15 21.09 -8.61
C GLN A 165 2.39 21.44 -9.41
N ASP A 166 2.21 21.84 -10.68
CA ASP A 166 3.26 22.50 -11.43
C ASP A 166 3.77 23.65 -10.56
N ALA A 167 5.06 23.60 -10.22
CA ALA A 167 5.70 24.73 -9.57
C ALA A 167 5.38 25.97 -10.42
N PRO A 168 4.92 27.08 -9.82
CA PRO A 168 4.69 28.31 -10.56
C PRO A 168 5.91 28.54 -11.45
N PRO A 169 5.75 28.79 -12.76
CA PRO A 169 6.89 28.93 -13.66
C PRO A 169 7.79 29.97 -13.00
N SER A 170 8.97 29.54 -12.57
CA SER A 170 9.90 30.39 -11.82
C SER A 170 10.04 31.65 -12.65
N GLY A 171 9.43 32.73 -12.16
CA GLY A 171 9.09 33.86 -12.99
C GLY A 171 10.33 34.27 -13.75
N THR A 172 10.22 34.39 -15.08
CA THR A 172 11.18 35.18 -15.83
C THR A 172 11.32 36.47 -15.05
N ALA A 173 12.47 36.68 -14.41
CA ALA A 173 12.70 37.87 -13.60
C ALA A 173 12.36 39.03 -14.51
N VAL A 174 11.22 39.69 -14.26
CA VAL A 174 10.83 40.86 -15.04
C VAL A 174 12.02 41.80 -14.90
N PRO A 175 12.72 42.16 -16.00
CA PRO A 175 13.84 43.07 -15.92
C PRO A 175 13.36 44.28 -15.14
N HIS A 176 13.88 44.46 -13.93
CA HIS A 176 13.61 45.66 -13.16
C HIS A 176 14.13 46.80 -14.02
N THR A 177 13.20 47.50 -14.68
CA THR A 177 13.51 48.79 -15.29
C THR A 177 13.75 49.71 -14.10
N PRO A 178 15.00 50.17 -13.87
CA PRO A 178 15.26 51.06 -12.74
C PRO A 178 14.36 52.28 -12.90
N ALA A 179 13.55 52.56 -11.88
CA ALA A 179 12.72 53.74 -11.85
C ALA A 179 13.61 54.98 -12.06
N PRO A 180 13.23 55.94 -12.93
CA PRO A 180 13.96 57.18 -13.09
C PRO A 180 13.99 57.91 -11.74
N ARG A 181 15.20 58.19 -11.24
CA ARG A 181 15.39 58.97 -10.02
C ARG A 181 14.91 60.40 -10.28
N THR A 182 13.75 60.75 -9.77
CA THR A 182 13.34 62.14 -9.60
C THR A 182 14.07 62.74 -8.41
N SER A 183 14.96 63.68 -8.73
CA SER A 183 15.22 64.92 -8.00
C SER A 183 15.79 64.81 -6.57
N GLU A 184 17.11 64.86 -6.55
CA GLU A 184 17.95 65.66 -5.64
C GLU A 184 17.20 66.67 -4.75
N PRO A 185 17.24 66.52 -3.40
CA PRO A 185 16.90 67.59 -2.48
C PRO A 185 18.10 68.50 -2.22
N THR A 186 17.86 69.81 -2.37
CA THR A 186 18.75 70.94 -2.05
C THR A 186 19.27 70.90 -0.61
N PRO A 187 20.57 71.19 -0.36
CA PRO A 187 21.12 71.22 0.99
C PRO A 187 20.76 72.53 1.70
N THR A 188 20.13 72.44 2.87
CA THR A 188 20.09 73.54 3.85
C THR A 188 20.82 73.09 5.10
N GLY A 189 21.95 73.74 5.38
CA GLY A 189 22.80 73.45 6.53
C GLY A 189 22.20 73.95 7.84
N GLY A 190 22.68 73.38 8.95
CA GLY A 190 22.45 73.93 10.27
C GLY A 190 22.77 72.95 11.41
N GLY A 191 23.96 73.10 11.99
CA GLY A 191 24.24 72.85 13.42
C GLY A 191 24.35 71.42 13.92
N GLY A 192 25.52 71.07 14.49
CA GLY A 192 25.71 69.88 15.35
C GLY A 192 24.95 69.96 16.69
N PRO A 193 25.09 68.97 17.60
CA PRO A 193 26.39 68.54 18.11
C PRO A 193 26.60 67.02 18.25
N THR A 194 27.88 66.72 18.47
CA THR A 194 28.59 65.49 18.86
C THR A 194 27.99 64.74 20.06
N LEU A 195 28.08 63.39 20.06
CA LEU A 195 28.43 62.46 21.19
C LEU A 195 28.07 60.97 20.84
N PRO A 196 28.56 59.94 21.55
CA PRO A 196 29.85 59.30 21.36
C PRO A 196 29.78 57.83 20.87
N SER A 197 30.93 57.37 20.40
CA SER A 197 31.31 56.00 20.04
C SER A 197 31.13 54.97 21.18
N LEU A 198 30.46 53.87 20.86
CA LEU A 198 30.50 52.55 21.51
C LEU A 198 30.29 51.54 20.34
N GLY A 199 31.18 50.63 19.97
CA GLY A 199 32.01 49.74 20.78
C GLY A 199 31.40 48.33 20.76
N GLY A 200 31.92 47.42 19.92
CA GLY A 200 31.56 45.99 19.88
C GLY A 200 31.81 45.40 18.49
N VAL A 201 32.93 44.76 18.16
CA VAL A 201 33.58 43.53 18.69
C VAL A 201 32.74 42.27 18.49
N GLY A 202 33.24 41.41 17.58
CA GLY A 202 33.30 39.96 17.81
C GLY A 202 32.42 39.11 16.90
N GLY A 203 33.03 38.11 16.28
CA GLY A 203 32.31 36.92 15.82
C GLY A 203 32.68 36.43 14.42
N GLY A 204 33.97 36.21 14.16
CA GLY A 204 34.35 35.17 13.20
C GLY A 204 34.25 33.82 13.88
N THR A 205 33.61 32.86 13.22
CA THR A 205 33.81 31.43 13.50
C THR A 205 33.99 30.69 12.19
N ASP A 206 35.23 30.27 11.98
CA ASP A 206 35.58 29.10 11.20
C ASP A 206 34.94 27.84 11.81
N SER A 207 34.58 26.87 10.95
CA SER A 207 34.57 25.42 11.21
C SER A 207 34.21 24.73 9.89
N ALA A 208 35.20 24.11 9.23
CA ALA A 208 35.46 22.66 9.24
C ALA A 208 34.44 21.89 8.38
N GLY A 209 34.78 21.22 7.28
CA GLY A 209 35.97 20.41 7.05
C GLY A 209 35.80 19.04 7.72
N GLU A 210 36.07 17.96 6.97
CA GLU A 210 36.16 16.55 7.41
C GLU A 210 34.82 15.75 7.40
N THR A 211 34.69 14.51 6.92
CA THR A 211 35.66 13.49 6.47
C THR A 211 34.95 12.37 5.71
N ALA A 212 35.60 11.85 4.67
CA ALA A 212 35.34 10.53 4.10
C ALA A 212 36.09 9.47 4.93
N GLY A 213 35.43 8.36 5.29
CA GLY A 213 36.06 7.32 6.09
C GLY A 213 35.34 5.97 6.00
N SER A 214 36.02 5.03 5.37
CA SER A 214 35.70 3.63 5.13
C SER A 214 35.86 2.71 6.35
N GLY A 215 35.29 1.51 6.28
CA GLY A 215 35.61 0.34 7.13
C GLY A 215 34.64 0.19 8.32
N GLU A 216 34.24 -0.99 8.79
CA GLU A 216 34.75 -2.35 8.62
C GLU A 216 33.61 -3.37 8.83
N THR A 217 33.75 -4.53 8.18
CA THR A 217 32.92 -5.73 8.37
C THR A 217 33.36 -6.47 9.64
N PRO A 218 32.45 -6.91 10.53
CA PRO A 218 32.77 -7.94 11.49
C PRO A 218 32.40 -9.32 10.92
N THR A 219 33.44 -10.05 10.52
CA THR A 219 33.47 -11.51 10.40
C THR A 219 33.15 -12.14 11.76
N ASN A 220 32.05 -12.89 11.86
CA ASN A 220 31.84 -13.86 12.95
C ASN A 220 32.00 -15.26 12.38
N GLY A 221 33.10 -15.90 12.74
CA GLY A 221 33.34 -17.32 12.53
C GLY A 221 33.43 -18.04 13.88
N GLY A 222 33.02 -19.31 13.88
CA GLY A 222 33.22 -20.27 14.97
C GLY A 222 32.11 -20.24 16.02
N GLU A 223 31.61 -21.35 16.58
CA GLU A 223 32.14 -22.71 16.63
C GLU A 223 30.98 -23.71 16.86
N THR A 224 31.10 -24.87 16.25
CA THR A 224 30.31 -26.08 16.53
C THR A 224 30.84 -26.78 17.78
N PRO A 225 29.98 -27.24 18.71
CA PRO A 225 30.30 -28.36 19.58
C PRO A 225 29.52 -29.61 19.14
N ALA A 226 30.27 -30.64 18.77
CA ALA A 226 29.81 -32.01 18.70
C ALA A 226 29.87 -32.66 20.09
N GLY A 227 28.91 -33.53 20.38
CA GLY A 227 29.07 -34.65 21.32
C GLY A 227 28.19 -34.62 22.57
N GLY A 228 27.33 -35.64 22.72
CA GLY A 228 26.54 -35.84 23.94
C GLY A 228 25.56 -37.01 23.86
N THR A 229 26.08 -38.21 23.97
CA THR A 229 25.43 -39.54 24.03
C THR A 229 24.32 -39.74 25.08
N GLN A 230 23.36 -40.59 24.67
CA GLN A 230 22.69 -41.69 25.41
C GLN A 230 21.83 -41.38 26.65
N GLY A 231 20.55 -41.72 26.53
CA GLY A 231 19.63 -42.03 27.62
C GLY A 231 18.56 -43.00 27.14
N VAL A 232 18.92 -44.27 27.00
CA VAL A 232 17.98 -45.39 26.85
C VAL A 232 17.41 -45.69 28.22
N SER A 233 16.08 -45.77 28.35
CA SER A 233 15.46 -46.57 29.40
C SER A 233 14.16 -47.22 28.90
N PRO A 234 13.84 -48.45 29.32
CA PRO A 234 13.11 -49.41 28.49
C PRO A 234 11.71 -49.76 29.01
N SER A 235 10.95 -50.41 28.13
CA SER A 235 9.89 -51.40 28.39
C SER A 235 8.55 -50.91 28.94
N ASP A 236 7.50 -51.01 28.11
CA ASP A 236 6.34 -51.87 28.43
C ASP A 236 5.56 -52.23 27.14
N PRO A 237 5.48 -53.52 26.76
CA PRO A 237 4.61 -53.98 25.68
C PRO A 237 3.32 -54.58 26.26
N ALA A 238 2.20 -53.86 26.15
CA ALA A 238 0.88 -54.43 26.32
C ALA A 238 0.22 -54.65 24.96
N SER A 239 0.17 -55.93 24.58
CA SER A 239 -0.64 -56.52 23.52
C SER A 239 -1.99 -55.83 23.31
N GLN A 240 -2.27 -55.42 22.08
CA GLN A 240 -3.64 -55.44 21.57
C GLN A 240 -3.71 -56.25 20.28
N THR A 241 -4.43 -57.35 20.42
CA THR A 241 -4.96 -58.24 19.39
C THR A 241 -5.75 -57.43 18.36
N GLN A 242 -5.21 -57.27 17.16
CA GLN A 242 -5.94 -56.75 16.01
C GLN A 242 -6.96 -57.79 15.53
N ARG A 243 -8.24 -57.41 15.57
CA ARG A 243 -9.34 -58.07 14.85
C ARG A 243 -9.51 -57.34 13.51
N PRO A 244 -9.65 -58.03 12.37
CA PRO A 244 -9.80 -57.38 11.08
C PRO A 244 -11.27 -57.04 10.82
N GLY A 245 -11.51 -55.79 10.40
CA GLY A 245 -12.75 -55.38 9.77
C GLY A 245 -13.39 -54.14 10.39
N GLU A 246 -12.98 -52.96 9.93
CA GLU A 246 -13.88 -51.84 9.67
C GLU A 246 -13.11 -50.78 8.87
N SER A 247 -13.54 -50.56 7.63
CA SER A 247 -13.10 -49.44 6.80
C SER A 247 -13.72 -48.16 7.34
N GLY A 248 -12.97 -47.49 8.21
CA GLY A 248 -13.25 -46.12 8.65
C GLY A 248 -12.77 -45.13 7.60
N GLU A 249 -13.74 -44.61 6.87
CA GLU A 249 -13.64 -43.46 5.97
C GLU A 249 -13.67 -42.20 6.86
N GLU A 250 -12.52 -41.61 7.20
CA GLU A 250 -12.48 -40.37 8.00
C GLU A 250 -11.16 -39.62 7.83
N GLY A 251 -11.26 -38.31 7.55
CA GLY A 251 -10.14 -37.36 7.64
C GLY A 251 -9.72 -36.66 6.34
N GLY A 252 -10.66 -36.10 5.57
CA GLY A 252 -10.34 -35.30 4.38
C GLY A 252 -11.40 -34.25 3.99
N GLY A 253 -12.23 -33.83 4.95
CA GLY A 253 -13.42 -32.99 4.70
C GLY A 253 -13.20 -31.48 4.73
N ASP A 254 -12.26 -30.99 5.54
CA ASP A 254 -12.20 -29.54 5.83
C ASP A 254 -11.44 -28.74 4.77
N SER A 255 -10.45 -29.34 4.12
CA SER A 255 -9.70 -28.67 3.04
C SER A 255 -10.55 -28.45 1.79
N ALA A 256 -11.53 -29.32 1.51
CA ALA A 256 -12.36 -29.22 0.31
C ALA A 256 -13.37 -28.06 0.40
N LEU A 257 -13.83 -27.71 1.60
CA LEU A 257 -14.76 -26.60 1.82
C LEU A 257 -14.08 -25.23 1.65
N ILE A 258 -12.83 -25.10 2.09
CA ILE A 258 -12.02 -23.88 1.91
C ILE A 258 -11.75 -23.65 0.42
N TRP A 259 -11.35 -24.69 -0.32
CA TRP A 259 -11.19 -24.59 -1.77
C TRP A 259 -12.51 -24.28 -2.49
N ALA A 260 -13.64 -24.84 -2.05
CA ALA A 260 -14.94 -24.52 -2.61
C ALA A 260 -15.34 -23.06 -2.35
N LEU A 261 -15.03 -22.50 -1.17
CA LEU A 261 -15.25 -21.09 -0.84
C LEU A 261 -14.37 -20.16 -1.66
N ILE A 262 -13.08 -20.49 -1.85
CA ILE A 262 -12.17 -19.72 -2.71
C ILE A 262 -12.63 -19.72 -4.17
N ILE A 263 -13.05 -20.89 -4.69
CA ILE A 263 -13.59 -21.02 -6.05
C ILE A 263 -14.92 -20.26 -6.18
N MET A 264 -15.78 -20.29 -5.16
CA MET A 264 -17.05 -19.57 -5.16
C MET A 264 -16.88 -18.05 -5.05
N ALA A 265 -15.93 -17.57 -4.23
CA ALA A 265 -15.60 -16.15 -4.14
C ALA A 265 -15.04 -15.63 -5.47
N GLY A 266 -14.17 -16.40 -6.13
CA GLY A 266 -13.69 -16.09 -7.47
C GLY A 266 -14.81 -16.09 -8.54
N LEU A 267 -15.79 -16.99 -8.42
CA LEU A 267 -16.95 -17.06 -9.33
C LEU A 267 -17.95 -15.91 -9.13
N ILE A 268 -18.11 -15.40 -7.91
CA ILE A 268 -19.00 -14.27 -7.63
C ILE A 268 -18.41 -12.96 -8.17
N ALA A 269 -17.12 -12.72 -7.97
CA ALA A 269 -16.42 -11.56 -8.55
C ALA A 269 -16.42 -11.59 -10.09
N ALA A 270 -16.18 -12.75 -10.71
CA ALA A 270 -16.26 -12.89 -12.16
C ALA A 270 -17.72 -12.84 -12.72
N GLY A 271 -18.72 -13.13 -11.89
CA GLY A 271 -20.12 -13.21 -12.27
C GLY A 271 -20.79 -11.85 -12.53
N GLY A 272 -20.26 -10.75 -11.96
CA GLY A 272 -20.76 -9.39 -12.19
C GLY A 272 -20.60 -8.92 -13.63
N VAL A 273 -19.50 -9.29 -14.29
CA VAL A 273 -19.18 -8.86 -15.66
C VAL A 273 -20.08 -9.51 -16.71
N ALA A 274 -20.62 -10.71 -16.43
CA ALA A 274 -21.48 -11.44 -17.37
C ALA A 274 -22.87 -10.80 -17.55
N TRP A 275 -23.36 -10.01 -16.58
CA TRP A 275 -24.67 -9.37 -16.67
C TRP A 275 -24.67 -8.06 -17.48
N ALA A 276 -23.54 -7.33 -17.55
CA ALA A 276 -23.45 -6.08 -18.30
C ALA A 276 -23.39 -6.30 -19.82
N VAL A 277 -22.78 -7.39 -20.30
CA VAL A 277 -22.63 -7.67 -21.74
C VAL A 277 -23.95 -8.14 -22.40
N VAL A 278 -24.89 -8.72 -21.64
CA VAL A 278 -26.14 -9.24 -22.19
C VAL A 278 -27.19 -8.15 -22.47
N ARG A 279 -27.08 -6.95 -21.87
CA ARG A 279 -28.04 -5.85 -22.13
C ARG A 279 -27.71 -4.96 -23.33
N ARG A 280 -26.47 -4.97 -23.86
CA ARG A 280 -26.08 -4.13 -25.01
C ARG A 280 -26.47 -4.68 -26.40
N ARG A 281 -27.11 -5.85 -26.49
CA ARG A 281 -27.61 -6.42 -27.77
C ARG A 281 -29.11 -6.26 -28.02
N GLY A 282 -29.85 -5.59 -27.13
CA GLY A 282 -31.32 -5.50 -27.22
C GLY A 282 -31.92 -4.26 -27.89
N ALA A 283 -31.13 -3.24 -28.23
CA ALA A 283 -31.65 -1.98 -28.75
C ALA A 283 -31.01 -1.61 -30.09
N GLY A 284 -31.61 -2.03 -31.20
CA GLY A 284 -31.24 -1.47 -32.50
C GLY A 284 -31.95 -2.11 -33.70
N SER A 285 -32.68 -1.26 -34.44
CA SER A 285 -33.14 -1.39 -35.83
C SER A 285 -34.45 -2.15 -36.12
N GLY A 286 -35.58 -1.48 -35.88
CA GLY A 286 -36.76 -1.67 -36.73
C GLY A 286 -36.62 -0.81 -38.00
N PRO A 287 -36.90 -1.34 -39.20
CA PRO A 287 -36.63 -0.65 -40.47
C PRO A 287 -37.65 0.45 -40.78
N GLU A 288 -37.12 1.59 -41.23
CA GLU A 288 -37.85 2.64 -41.94
C GLU A 288 -38.54 2.07 -43.19
N GLY A 289 -39.87 2.06 -43.18
CA GLY A 289 -40.68 1.83 -44.37
C GLY A 289 -40.84 3.15 -45.15
N GLY A 290 -40.14 3.24 -46.28
CA GLY A 290 -40.28 4.33 -47.26
C GLY A 290 -41.61 4.30 -48.05
N PRO A 291 -41.84 5.31 -48.90
CA PRO A 291 -43.16 5.69 -49.42
C PRO A 291 -43.58 4.88 -50.65
N SER A 292 -44.89 4.64 -50.80
CA SER A 292 -45.48 4.24 -52.09
C SER A 292 -46.55 5.24 -52.49
N ALA A 293 -46.38 5.76 -53.70
CA ALA A 293 -47.32 6.59 -54.43
C ALA A 293 -48.63 5.82 -54.76
N GLY A 294 -49.72 6.58 -54.83
CA GLY A 294 -51.06 6.22 -55.29
C GLY A 294 -51.95 7.44 -55.20
#